data_AF-A0A932YRM0-F1
#
_entry.id   AF-A0A932YRM0-F1
#
_cell.length_a   1.000
_cell.length_b   1.000
_cell.length_c   1.000
_cell.angle_alpha   90.00
_cell.angle_beta   90.00
_cell.angle_gamma   90.00
#
_symmetry.space_group_name_H-M   'P 1'
#
loop_
_entity.id
_entity.type
_entity.pdbx_description
1 polymer ?
#
loop_
_entity_poly.entity_id
_entity_poly.type
_entity_poly.pdbx_seq_one_letter_code
_entity_poly.pdbx_strand_id
1 'polypeptide(L)' 'MTTKEQFLLDHNKLCSLDLRATMELLSRFEVEKPGLCKNGNWSMEKVRRPFIMWLTSLKQEDRRSINRGIA' A
#
# COMPACT_ATOMS: atom_id res chain seq x y z
N MET A 1 -14.92 8.89 3.57
CA MET A 1 -13.76 8.49 2.74
C MET A 1 -12.58 8.32 3.68
N THR A 2 -11.80 7.27 3.50
CA THR A 2 -10.57 7.06 4.27
C THR A 2 -9.41 7.67 3.49
N THR A 3 -8.56 8.46 4.16
CA THR A 3 -7.36 9.04 3.55
C THR A 3 -6.28 7.97 3.37
N LYS A 4 -5.29 8.24 2.51
CA LYS A 4 -4.14 7.35 2.32
C LYS A 4 -3.40 7.07 3.64
N GLU A 5 -3.23 8.11 4.48
CA GLU A 5 -2.58 8.01 5.78
C GLU A 5 -3.37 7.17 6.77
N GLN A 6 -4.69 7.37 6.85
CA GLN A 6 -5.55 6.57 7.73
C GLN A 6 -5.58 5.10 7.28
N PHE A 7 -5.64 4.85 5.97
CA PHE A 7 -5.53 3.50 5.42
C PHE A 7 -4.19 2.84 5.78
N LEU A 8 -3.08 3.58 5.72
CA LEU A 8 -1.76 3.07 6.10
C LEU A 8 -1.75 2.60 7.56
N LEU A 9 -2.26 3.44 8.46
CA LEU A 9 -2.33 3.14 9.89
C LEU A 9 -3.20 1.91 10.15
N ASP A 10 -4.39 1.87 9.57
CA ASP A 10 -5.34 0.77 9.76
C ASP A 10 -4.82 -0.54 9.16
N HIS A 11 -4.24 -0.48 7.96
CA HIS A 11 -3.60 -1.63 7.33
C HIS A 11 -2.46 -2.18 8.19
N ASN A 12 -1.53 -1.32 8.63
CA ASN A 12 -0.36 -1.70 9.42
C ASN A 12 -0.70 -2.22 10.82
N LYS A 13 -1.83 -1.78 11.40
CA LYS A 13 -2.36 -2.30 12.67
C LYS A 13 -2.93 -3.71 12.52
N LEU A 14 -3.49 -4.03 11.36
CA LEU A 14 -4.17 -5.30 11.08
C LEU A 14 -3.29 -6.36 10.40
N CYS A 15 -2.07 -6.02 9.99
CA CYS A 15 -1.18 -6.94 9.31
C CYS A 15 0.04 -7.33 10.16
N SER A 16 0.61 -8.49 9.83
CA SER A 16 1.89 -8.95 10.38
C SER A 16 3.04 -8.03 9.95
N LEU A 17 4.15 -8.08 10.69
CA LEU A 17 5.32 -7.21 10.45
C LEU A 17 5.84 -7.29 9.01
N ASP A 18 5.79 -8.46 8.39
CA ASP A 18 6.21 -8.72 7.01
C ASP A 18 5.28 -8.11 5.94
N LEU A 19 4.06 -7.72 6.31
CA LEU A 19 3.07 -7.08 5.44
C LEU A 19 2.83 -5.60 5.79
N ARG A 20 3.60 -5.05 6.72
CA ARG A 20 3.58 -3.61 6.96
C ARG A 20 4.07 -2.89 5.72
N ALA A 21 3.36 -1.82 5.40
CA ALA A 21 3.63 -0.95 4.29
C ALA A 21 4.17 0.40 4.76
N THR A 22 4.69 1.15 3.82
CA THR A 22 5.12 2.54 3.95
C THR A 22 4.29 3.42 3.04
N MET A 23 4.42 4.74 3.20
CA MET A 23 3.76 5.70 2.31
C MET A 23 4.26 5.60 0.86
N GLU A 24 5.53 5.23 0.66
CA GLU A 24 6.11 5.00 -0.67
C GLU A 24 5.47 3.80 -1.37
N LEU A 25 5.25 2.69 -0.65
CA LEU A 25 4.55 1.52 -1.21
C LEU A 25 3.11 1.85 -1.61
N LEU A 26 2.41 2.64 -0.79
CA LEU A 26 1.06 3.10 -1.14
C LEU A 26 1.07 4.02 -2.36
N SER A 27 2.02 4.95 -2.44
CA SER A 27 2.13 5.86 -3.59
C SER A 27 2.49 5.10 -4.85
N ARG A 28 3.35 4.08 -4.75
CA ARG A 28 3.66 3.21 -5.88
C ARG A 28 2.44 2.41 -6.33
N PHE A 29 1.69 1.83 -5.39
CA PHE A 29 0.45 1.13 -5.70
C PHE A 29 -0.58 2.04 -6.38
N GLU A 30 -0.71 3.29 -5.95
CA GLU A 30 -1.60 4.27 -6.57
C GLU A 30 -1.25 4.57 -8.03
N VAL A 31 0.05 4.70 -8.33
CA VAL A 31 0.54 4.90 -9.70
C VAL A 31 0.30 3.67 -10.57
N GLU A 32 0.50 2.47 -10.04
CA GLU A 32 0.32 1.22 -10.80
C GLU A 32 -1.14 0.81 -10.95
N LYS A 33 -1.99 1.15 -9.98
CA LYS A 33 -3.41 0.75 -9.90
C LYS A 33 -4.32 1.96 -9.62
N PRO A 34 -4.27 3.04 -10.43
CA PRO A 34 -4.99 4.28 -10.15
C PRO A 34 -6.52 4.09 -10.11
N GLY A 35 -7.03 3.07 -10.82
CA GLY A 35 -8.45 2.72 -10.81
C GLY A 35 -8.99 2.28 -9.44
N LEU A 36 -8.14 1.78 -8.55
CA LEU A 36 -8.52 1.32 -7.21
C LEU A 36 -8.51 2.44 -6.17
N CYS A 37 -7.73 3.50 -6.40
CA CYS A 37 -7.55 4.63 -5.46
C CYS A 37 -8.21 5.93 -5.95
N LYS A 38 -9.16 5.84 -6.91
CA LYS A 38 -9.78 7.03 -7.53
C LYS A 38 -10.27 8.05 -6.50
N ASN A 39 -10.02 9.32 -6.79
CA ASN A 39 -10.40 10.47 -5.98
C ASN A 39 -9.89 10.40 -4.52
N GLY A 40 -8.75 9.76 -4.29
CA GLY A 40 -8.17 9.62 -2.94
C GLY A 40 -8.98 8.72 -2.01
N ASN A 41 -9.86 7.87 -2.56
CA ASN A 41 -10.68 6.96 -1.77
C ASN A 41 -9.91 5.68 -1.42
N TRP A 42 -9.19 5.71 -0.30
CA TRP A 42 -8.43 4.58 0.23
C TRP A 42 -9.28 3.65 1.11
N SER A 43 -10.39 3.14 0.56
CA SER A 43 -11.34 2.30 1.31
C SER A 43 -10.70 0.99 1.76
N MET A 44 -10.76 0.68 3.06
CA MET A 44 -10.28 -0.59 3.62
C MET A 44 -10.96 -1.81 3.00
N GLU A 45 -12.25 -1.72 2.67
CA GLU A 45 -13.01 -2.84 2.10
C GLU A 45 -12.62 -3.12 0.64
N LYS A 46 -12.37 -2.06 -0.14
CA LYS A 46 -12.13 -2.17 -1.59
C LYS A 46 -10.65 -2.23 -1.95
N VAL A 47 -9.80 -1.51 -1.22
CA VAL A 47 -8.38 -1.32 -1.57
C VAL A 47 -7.47 -2.29 -0.85
N ARG A 48 -7.78 -2.69 0.40
CA ARG A 48 -6.86 -3.50 1.22
C ARG A 48 -6.52 -4.85 0.60
N ARG A 49 -7.53 -5.59 0.12
CA ARG A 49 -7.30 -6.91 -0.49
C ARG A 49 -6.44 -6.80 -1.76
N PRO A 50 -6.78 -5.94 -2.74
CA PRO A 50 -5.91 -5.69 -3.88
C PRO A 50 -4.50 -5.21 -3.51
N PHE A 51 -4.39 -4.36 -2.49
CA PHE A 51 -3.11 -3.85 -2.02
C PHE A 51 -2.24 -4.97 -1.44
N ILE A 52 -2.80 -5.84 -0.59
CA ILE A 52 -2.07 -7.00 -0.06
C ILE A 52 -1.63 -7.93 -1.19
N MET A 53 -2.52 -8.23 -2.14
CA MET A 53 -2.19 -9.09 -3.28
C MET A 53 -1.06 -8.51 -4.12
N TRP A 54 -1.07 -7.21 -4.39
CA TRP A 54 0.02 -6.51 -5.06
C TRP A 54 1.31 -6.56 -4.23
N LEU A 55 1.22 -6.25 -2.94
CA LEU A 55 2.36 -6.24 -2.02
C LEU A 55 3.04 -7.61 -1.89
N THR A 56 2.27 -8.70 -1.91
CA THR A 56 2.80 -10.08 -1.88
C THR A 56 3.31 -10.54 -3.24
N SER A 57 2.91 -9.89 -4.33
CA SER A 57 3.43 -10.19 -5.67
C SER A 57 4.80 -9.57 -5.94
N LEU A 58 5.18 -8.54 -5.18
CA LEU A 58 6.50 -7.92 -5.26
C LEU A 58 7.58 -8.85 -4.71
N LYS A 59 8.74 -8.91 -5.38
CA LYS A 59 9.92 -9.57 -4.82
C LYS A 59 10.39 -8.83 -3.58
N GLN A 60 11.03 -9.54 -2.66
CA GLN A 60 11.52 -8.96 -1.41
C GLN A 60 12.58 -7.85 -1.64
N GLU A 61 13.32 -7.92 -2.75
CA GLU A 61 14.25 -6.89 -3.20
C GLU A 61 13.52 -5.60 -3.61
N ASP A 62 12.45 -5.71 -4.43
CA ASP A 62 11.67 -4.58 -4.90
C ASP A 62 10.99 -3.85 -3.74
N ARG A 63 10.44 -4.60 -2.79
CA ARG A 63 9.83 -4.02 -1.57
C ARG A 63 10.84 -3.23 -0.74
N ARG A 64 12.09 -3.70 -0.66
CA ARG A 64 13.17 -3.01 0.04
C ARG A 64 13.63 -1.77 -0.72
N SER A 65 13.72 -1.84 -2.04
CA SER A 65 14.09 -0.70 -2.90
C SER A 65 13.06 0.43 -2.84
N ILE A 66 11.77 0.09 -2.84
CA ILE A 66 10.68 1.07 -2.72
C ILE A 66 10.64 1.71 -1.32
N ASN A 67 10.89 0.94 -0.26
CA ASN A 67 10.95 1.46 1.12
C ASN A 67 12.21 2.29 1.42
N ARG A 68 13.24 2.17 0.58
CA ARG A 68 14.50 2.89 0.79
C ARG A 68 14.51 4.26 0.13
N GLY A 69 13.40 4.68 -0.50
CA GLY A 69 13.23 5.95 -1.21
C GLY A 69 14.50 6.44 -1.86
N ILE A 70 14.76 6.06 -3.12
CA ILE A 70 15.92 6.47 -3.95
C ILE A 70 16.75 7.56 -3.26
N ALA A 71 17.91 7.14 -2.71
CA ALA A 71 18.90 8.04 -2.15
C ALA A 71 19.32 9.13 -3.15
#